data_AF-A0ABD1W434-F1
#
_entry.id   AF-A0ABD1W434-F1
#
_cell.length_a   1.000
_cell.length_b   1.000
_cell.length_c   1.000
_cell.angle_alpha   90.00
_cell.angle_beta   90.00
_cell.angle_gamma   90.00
#
_symmetry.space_group_name_H-M   'P 1'
#
loop_
_entity.id
_entity.type
_entity.pdbx_description
1 polymer ?
#
loop_
_entity_poly.entity_id
_entity_poly.type
_entity_poly.pdbx_seq_one_letter_code
_entity_poly.pdbx_strand_id
1 'polypeptide(L)'
;MRTLKAVHSGADLESAIANCMGYKAEGQGFMVGVQINPVSGLPSGFPELLQFVSKHVEDKNVEALLEGLLEARQELRPLLPQPNNRLRDLLFLDIALDSTVRTAVERGYEELNNASPEKIMYFISLVLENLALSMDNNEDLIYCLKGVESSTKHVKD
;
A
#
# COMPACT_ATOMS: atom_id res chain seq x y z
N MET A 1 -12.87 12.27 31.21
CA MET A 1 -12.71 12.07 29.75
C MET A 1 -12.09 10.69 29.54
N ARG A 2 -12.82 9.76 28.93
CA ARG A 2 -12.28 8.46 28.50
C ARG A 2 -11.57 8.70 27.18
N THR A 3 -10.25 8.72 27.18
CA THR A 3 -9.46 8.76 25.96
C THR A 3 -9.82 7.52 25.16
N LEU A 4 -10.36 7.70 23.95
CA LEU A 4 -10.53 6.63 22.99
C LEU A 4 -9.15 5.97 22.82
N LYS A 5 -9.06 4.68 23.12
CA LYS A 5 -7.92 3.84 22.76
C LYS A 5 -7.68 4.09 21.27
N ALA A 6 -6.45 4.44 20.88
CA ALA A 6 -6.11 4.59 19.48
C ALA A 6 -6.62 3.36 18.72
N VAL A 7 -7.58 3.57 17.84
CA VAL A 7 -7.99 2.56 16.86
C VAL A 7 -6.83 2.53 15.89
N HIS A 8 -6.18 1.36 15.71
CA HIS A 8 -5.07 1.26 14.76
C HIS A 8 -5.56 1.83 13.42
N SER A 9 -4.70 2.61 12.78
CA SER A 9 -5.06 3.56 11.73
C SER A 9 -5.79 2.91 10.54
N GLY A 10 -7.11 3.09 10.49
CA GLY A 10 -7.87 3.43 9.28
C GLY A 10 -8.17 2.35 8.23
N ALA A 11 -7.36 1.32 8.06
CA ALA A 11 -7.69 0.15 7.25
C ALA A 11 -6.78 -1.00 7.67
N ASP A 12 -7.34 -2.00 8.35
CA ASP A 12 -6.60 -3.21 8.68
C ASP A 12 -6.28 -3.94 7.39
N LEU A 13 -4.99 -3.97 7.02
CA LEU A 13 -4.51 -4.63 5.81
C LEU A 13 -4.94 -6.10 5.79
N GLU A 14 -4.89 -6.77 6.94
CA GLU A 14 -5.29 -8.17 7.05
C GLU A 14 -6.79 -8.32 6.73
N SER A 15 -7.65 -7.52 7.37
CA SER A 15 -9.09 -7.50 7.07
C SER A 15 -9.41 -7.09 5.64
N ALA A 16 -8.69 -6.12 5.06
CA ALA A 16 -8.92 -5.64 3.71
C ALA A 16 -8.56 -6.73 2.67
N ILE A 17 -7.45 -7.42 2.89
CA ILE A 17 -7.04 -8.60 2.12
C ILE A 17 -8.08 -9.71 2.28
N ALA A 18 -8.48 -10.05 3.50
CA ALA A 18 -9.48 -11.09 3.76
C ALA A 18 -10.83 -10.79 3.10
N ASN A 19 -11.30 -9.54 3.10
CA ASN A 19 -12.55 -9.15 2.44
C ASN A 19 -12.48 -9.32 0.92
N CYS A 20 -11.30 -9.06 0.30
CA CYS A 20 -11.10 -9.22 -1.14
C CYS A 20 -10.85 -10.67 -1.55
N MET A 21 -10.10 -11.43 -0.74
CA MET A 21 -9.76 -12.83 -0.95
C MET A 21 -10.87 -13.80 -0.55
N GLY A 22 -11.85 -13.31 0.21
CA GLY A 22 -12.88 -14.13 0.81
C GLY A 22 -12.38 -14.86 2.06
N TYR A 23 -13.30 -15.11 2.98
CA TYR A 23 -13.02 -15.88 4.18
C TYR A 23 -14.29 -16.59 4.66
N LYS A 24 -14.08 -17.62 5.48
CA LYS A 24 -15.15 -18.32 6.19
C LYS A 24 -14.86 -18.26 7.68
N ALA A 25 -15.83 -17.77 8.45
CA ALA A 25 -15.76 -17.76 9.91
C ALA A 25 -16.95 -18.55 10.46
N GLU A 26 -16.68 -19.56 11.28
CA GLU A 26 -17.73 -20.30 11.97
C GLU A 26 -18.14 -19.53 13.23
N GLY A 27 -19.45 -19.34 13.40
CA GLY A 27 -19.98 -18.72 14.61
C GLY A 27 -19.86 -19.68 15.79
N GLN A 28 -19.48 -19.18 16.96
CA GLN A 28 -19.52 -19.94 18.20
C GLN A 28 -20.90 -19.78 18.87
N GLY A 29 -21.52 -20.90 19.26
CA GLY A 29 -22.82 -20.90 19.95
C GLY A 29 -23.99 -20.54 19.03
N PHE A 30 -24.74 -19.48 19.38
CA PHE A 30 -25.92 -19.03 18.63
C PHE A 30 -25.60 -18.09 17.46
N MET A 31 -24.34 -17.75 17.23
CA MET A 31 -23.94 -16.87 16.11
C MET A 31 -23.95 -17.65 14.79
N VAL A 32 -24.55 -17.07 13.75
CA VAL A 32 -24.53 -17.63 12.40
C VAL A 32 -23.14 -17.41 11.80
N GLY A 33 -22.55 -18.45 11.21
CA GLY A 33 -21.28 -18.34 10.50
C GLY A 33 -21.36 -17.38 9.31
N VAL A 34 -20.23 -16.80 8.93
CA VAL A 34 -20.09 -15.88 7.80
C VAL A 34 -19.28 -16.56 6.71
N GLN A 35 -19.73 -16.44 5.45
CA GLN A 35 -18.97 -16.80 4.27
C GLN A 35 -18.93 -15.60 3.32
N ILE A 36 -17.73 -15.05 3.14
CA ILE A 36 -17.46 -14.01 2.15
C ILE A 36 -16.75 -14.66 0.97
N ASN A 37 -17.29 -14.49 -0.24
CA ASN A 37 -16.64 -14.97 -1.44
C ASN A 37 -15.56 -13.97 -1.91
N PRO A 38 -14.49 -14.46 -2.56
CA PRO A 38 -13.50 -13.60 -3.19
C PRO A 38 -14.14 -12.64 -4.20
N VAL A 39 -13.55 -11.47 -4.38
CA VAL A 39 -13.95 -10.52 -5.43
C VAL A 39 -13.64 -11.14 -6.79
N SER A 40 -14.63 -11.13 -7.68
CA SER A 40 -14.47 -11.64 -9.05
C SER A 40 -13.64 -10.69 -9.91
N GLY A 41 -12.84 -11.24 -10.83
CA GLY A 41 -12.06 -10.45 -11.79
C GLY A 41 -10.74 -9.92 -11.25
N LEU A 42 -10.27 -10.41 -10.10
CA LEU A 42 -8.91 -10.15 -9.63
C LEU A 42 -7.88 -10.78 -10.59
N PRO A 43 -6.71 -10.13 -10.80
CA PRO A 43 -5.63 -10.69 -11.62
C PRO A 43 -5.15 -12.03 -11.05
N SER A 44 -4.68 -12.92 -11.92
CA SER A 44 -4.37 -14.31 -11.54
C SER A 44 -3.21 -14.46 -10.55
N GLY A 45 -2.28 -13.50 -10.47
CA GLY A 45 -1.18 -13.50 -9.49
C GLY A 45 -1.43 -12.61 -8.27
N PHE A 46 -2.57 -11.92 -8.23
CA PHE A 46 -2.92 -10.99 -7.16
C PHE A 46 -3.08 -11.69 -5.79
N PRO A 47 -3.70 -12.90 -5.69
CA PRO A 47 -3.75 -13.66 -4.46
C PRO A 47 -2.39 -13.94 -3.82
N GLU A 48 -1.43 -14.41 -4.62
CA GLU A 48 -0.08 -14.75 -4.17
C GLU A 48 0.67 -13.49 -3.71
N LEU A 49 0.48 -12.38 -4.43
CA LEU A 49 1.05 -11.08 -4.09
C LEU A 49 0.50 -10.55 -2.76
N LEU A 50 -0.83 -10.62 -2.55
CA LEU A 50 -1.43 -10.22 -1.27
C LEU A 50 -0.98 -11.14 -0.11
N GLN A 51 -0.83 -12.45 -0.37
CA GLN A 51 -0.30 -13.37 0.63
C GLN A 51 1.15 -13.06 0.99
N PHE A 52 1.98 -12.71 -0.01
CA PHE A 52 3.33 -12.23 0.22
C PHE A 52 3.32 -10.98 1.11
N VAL A 53 2.54 -9.96 0.75
CA VAL A 53 2.39 -8.73 1.54
C VAL A 53 1.98 -9.03 2.99
N SER A 54 0.94 -9.86 3.20
CA SER A 54 0.49 -10.24 4.54
C SER A 54 1.58 -10.92 5.36
N LYS A 55 2.39 -11.78 4.73
CA LYS A 55 3.45 -12.52 5.42
C LYS A 55 4.63 -11.64 5.83
N HIS A 56 4.91 -10.59 5.06
CA HIS A 56 6.11 -9.77 5.20
C HIS A 56 5.86 -8.41 5.89
N VAL A 57 4.62 -8.08 6.26
CA VAL A 57 4.26 -6.78 6.85
C VAL A 57 5.04 -6.46 8.15
N GLU A 58 5.41 -7.48 8.92
CA GLU A 58 6.16 -7.34 10.18
C GLU A 58 7.69 -7.44 10.00
N ASP A 59 8.18 -7.71 8.79
CA ASP A 59 9.61 -7.89 8.54
C ASP A 59 10.39 -6.60 8.79
N LYS A 60 11.60 -6.75 9.36
CA LYS A 60 12.49 -5.61 9.61
C LYS A 60 12.97 -4.96 8.31
N ASN A 61 13.44 -5.77 7.36
CA ASN A 61 13.81 -5.28 6.04
C ASN A 61 12.53 -5.01 5.25
N VAL A 62 12.33 -3.75 4.88
CA VAL A 62 11.08 -3.28 4.26
C VAL A 62 11.14 -3.22 2.73
N GLU A 63 12.30 -3.39 2.09
CA GLU A 63 12.46 -3.19 0.65
C GLU A 63 11.53 -4.09 -0.16
N ALA A 64 11.60 -5.41 0.05
CA ALA A 64 10.77 -6.38 -0.65
C ALA A 64 9.27 -6.19 -0.33
N LEU A 65 8.94 -5.77 0.90
CA LEU A 65 7.56 -5.45 1.28
C LEU A 65 7.05 -4.22 0.50
N LEU A 66 7.86 -3.17 0.37
CA LEU A 66 7.48 -1.96 -0.37
C LEU A 66 7.25 -2.26 -1.85
N GLU A 67 8.12 -3.05 -2.48
CA GLU A 67 7.92 -3.50 -3.86
C GLU A 67 6.59 -4.26 -4.02
N GLY A 68 6.34 -5.26 -3.15
CA GLY A 68 5.10 -6.04 -3.21
C GLY A 68 3.84 -5.21 -2.95
N LEU A 69 3.91 -4.20 -2.06
CA LEU A 69 2.80 -3.28 -1.82
C LEU A 69 2.51 -2.40 -3.04
N LEU A 70 3.54 -1.87 -3.69
CA LEU A 70 3.38 -1.04 -4.88
C LEU A 70 2.85 -1.84 -6.07
N GLU A 71 3.39 -3.04 -6.30
CA GLU A 71 2.91 -3.96 -7.31
C GLU A 71 1.42 -4.31 -7.07
N ALA A 72 1.02 -4.52 -5.81
CA ALA A 72 -0.38 -4.78 -5.50
C ALA A 72 -1.27 -3.57 -5.82
N ARG A 73 -0.82 -2.35 -5.53
CA ARG A 73 -1.57 -1.14 -5.91
C ARG A 73 -1.64 -0.96 -7.42
N GLN A 74 -0.56 -1.26 -8.15
CA GLN A 74 -0.54 -1.22 -9.61
C GLN A 74 -1.54 -2.18 -10.23
N GLU A 75 -1.55 -3.44 -9.79
CA GLU A 75 -2.49 -4.48 -10.26
C GLU A 75 -3.95 -4.16 -9.91
N LEU A 76 -4.19 -3.47 -8.80
CA LEU A 76 -5.53 -3.07 -8.36
C LEU A 76 -6.08 -1.88 -9.16
N ARG A 77 -5.22 -0.95 -9.58
CA ARG A 77 -5.60 0.34 -10.18
C ARG A 77 -6.55 0.21 -11.40
N PRO A 78 -6.37 -0.71 -12.36
CA PRO A 78 -7.29 -0.89 -13.48
C PRO A 78 -8.72 -1.30 -13.08
N LEU A 79 -8.90 -1.86 -11.87
CA LEU A 79 -10.19 -2.31 -11.36
C LEU A 79 -11.00 -1.20 -10.70
N LEU A 80 -10.34 -0.19 -10.13
CA LEU A 80 -10.98 0.90 -9.39
C LEU A 80 -11.96 1.77 -10.22
N PRO A 81 -11.71 2.09 -11.50
CA PRO A 81 -12.68 2.85 -12.30
C PRO A 81 -13.83 1.97 -12.84
N GLN A 82 -13.74 0.65 -12.72
CA GLN A 82 -14.74 -0.25 -13.29
C GLN A 82 -15.94 -0.42 -12.35
N PRO A 83 -17.17 -0.50 -12.88
CA PRO A 83 -18.34 -0.80 -12.08
C PRO A 83 -18.22 -2.22 -11.47
N ASN A 84 -18.07 -2.30 -10.15
CA ASN A 84 -17.95 -3.54 -9.40
C ASN A 84 -18.87 -3.51 -8.17
N ASN A 85 -19.64 -4.58 -7.94
CA ASN A 85 -20.55 -4.67 -6.80
C ASN A 85 -19.83 -4.74 -5.43
N ARG A 86 -18.52 -5.00 -5.45
CA ARG A 86 -17.61 -5.01 -4.30
C ARG A 86 -16.55 -3.90 -4.40
N LEU A 87 -16.79 -2.84 -5.19
CA LEU A 87 -15.87 -1.70 -5.36
C LEU A 87 -15.43 -1.10 -4.00
N ARG A 88 -16.35 -1.07 -3.02
CA ARG A 88 -16.04 -0.62 -1.66
C ARG A 88 -14.86 -1.39 -1.05
N ASP A 89 -14.81 -2.70 -1.22
CA ASP A 89 -13.74 -3.53 -0.65
C ASP A 89 -12.42 -3.34 -1.38
N LEU A 90 -12.46 -3.14 -2.70
CA LEU A 90 -11.28 -2.78 -3.50
C LEU A 90 -10.71 -1.41 -3.09
N LEU A 91 -11.57 -0.42 -2.84
CA LEU A 91 -11.14 0.90 -2.33
C LEU A 91 -10.54 0.80 -0.93
N PHE A 92 -11.12 -0.02 -0.05
CA PHE A 92 -10.53 -0.27 1.27
C PHE A 92 -9.18 -0.97 1.17
N LEU A 93 -9.02 -1.91 0.25
CA LEU A 93 -7.74 -2.55 -0.01
C LEU A 93 -6.69 -1.56 -0.51
N ASP A 94 -7.02 -0.69 -1.48
CA ASP A 94 -6.07 0.33 -1.96
C ASP A 94 -5.62 1.27 -0.83
N ILE A 95 -6.56 1.74 -0.01
CA ILE A 95 -6.26 2.62 1.15
C ILE A 95 -5.39 1.87 2.19
N ALA A 96 -5.65 0.59 2.42
CA ALA A 96 -4.86 -0.23 3.32
C ALA A 96 -3.43 -0.43 2.80
N LEU A 97 -3.28 -0.72 1.50
CA LEU A 97 -1.99 -0.86 0.85
C LEU A 97 -1.20 0.47 0.91
N ASP A 98 -1.81 1.60 0.52
CA ASP A 98 -1.19 2.93 0.61
C ASP A 98 -0.74 3.27 2.05
N SER A 99 -1.59 2.95 3.03
CA SER A 99 -1.27 3.20 4.42
C SER A 99 -0.13 2.32 4.92
N THR A 100 -0.08 1.07 4.47
CA THR A 100 1.00 0.13 4.80
C THR A 100 2.31 0.58 4.16
N VAL A 101 2.31 1.10 2.93
CA VAL A 101 3.50 1.69 2.29
C VAL A 101 4.08 2.78 3.18
N ARG A 102 3.25 3.72 3.65
CA ARG A 102 3.70 4.80 4.54
C ARG A 102 4.33 4.27 5.83
N THR A 103 3.69 3.30 6.48
CA THR A 103 4.21 2.70 7.71
C THR A 103 5.52 1.94 7.46
N ALA A 104 5.66 1.24 6.34
CA ALA A 104 6.89 0.55 5.96
C ALA A 104 8.02 1.55 5.64
N VAL A 105 7.71 2.67 4.97
CA VAL A 105 8.64 3.78 4.72
C VAL A 105 9.15 4.40 6.03
N GLU A 106 8.25 4.70 6.97
CA GLU A 106 8.60 5.25 8.29
C GLU A 106 9.52 4.29 9.07
N ARG A 107 9.25 2.98 9.01
CA ARG A 107 10.10 1.95 9.62
C ARG A 107 11.47 1.85 8.97
N GLY A 108 11.54 1.96 7.63
CA GLY A 108 12.80 1.92 6.89
C GLY A 108 13.68 3.15 7.08
N TYR A 109 13.13 4.25 7.60
CA TYR A 109 13.85 5.53 7.72
C TYR A 109 15.13 5.43 8.57
N GLU A 110 15.11 4.63 9.64
CA GLU A 110 16.30 4.43 10.48
C GLU A 110 17.46 3.79 9.72
N GLU A 111 17.17 2.87 8.79
CA GLU A 111 18.17 2.19 7.97
C GLU A 111 18.78 3.13 6.90
N LEU A 112 18.07 4.19 6.52
CA LEU A 112 18.53 5.15 5.51
C LEU A 112 19.60 6.11 6.02
N ASN A 113 19.70 6.32 7.34
CA ASN A 113 20.66 7.27 7.93
C ASN A 113 22.12 6.98 7.56
N ASN A 114 22.46 5.71 7.31
CA ASN A 114 23.80 5.28 6.93
C ASN A 114 23.83 4.58 5.57
N ALA A 115 22.74 4.71 4.78
CA ALA A 115 22.63 4.06 3.49
C ALA A 115 23.45 4.78 2.42
N SER A 116 23.82 4.05 1.35
CA SER A 116 24.47 4.67 0.20
C SER A 116 23.49 5.59 -0.54
N PRO A 117 23.98 6.60 -1.28
CA PRO A 117 23.13 7.47 -2.09
C PRO A 117 22.21 6.71 -3.04
N GLU A 118 22.67 5.60 -3.62
CA GLU A 118 21.89 4.75 -4.51
C GLU A 118 20.69 4.14 -3.80
N LYS A 119 20.89 3.62 -2.57
CA LYS A 119 19.81 3.06 -1.76
C LYS A 119 18.80 4.13 -1.33
N ILE A 120 19.28 5.33 -0.98
CA ILE A 120 18.40 6.47 -0.67
C ILE A 120 17.55 6.84 -1.90
N MET A 121 18.17 6.96 -3.07
CA MET A 121 17.48 7.28 -4.32
C MET A 121 16.44 6.22 -4.70
N TYR A 122 16.77 4.94 -4.54
CA TYR A 122 15.84 3.85 -4.75
C TYR A 122 14.64 3.94 -3.79
N PHE A 123 14.87 4.22 -2.50
CA PHE A 123 13.78 4.41 -1.54
C PHE A 123 12.88 5.61 -1.89
N ILE A 124 13.49 6.71 -2.35
CA ILE A 124 12.75 7.88 -2.85
C ILE A 124 11.90 7.48 -4.06
N SER A 125 12.40 6.64 -4.98
CA SER A 125 11.61 6.19 -6.12
C SER A 125 10.37 5.39 -5.71
N LEU A 126 10.48 4.50 -4.72
CA LEU A 126 9.34 3.75 -4.18
C LEU A 126 8.27 4.69 -3.58
N VAL A 127 8.70 5.72 -2.85
CA VAL A 127 7.79 6.73 -2.27
C VAL A 127 7.10 7.55 -3.36
N LEU A 128 7.85 7.98 -4.38
CA LEU A 128 7.31 8.75 -5.50
C LEU A 128 6.35 7.93 -6.36
N GLU A 129 6.63 6.64 -6.52
CA GLU A 129 5.74 5.71 -7.21
C GLU A 129 4.42 5.56 -6.45
N ASN A 130 4.46 5.37 -5.12
CA ASN A 130 3.26 5.35 -4.29
C ASN A 130 2.42 6.62 -4.45
N LEU A 131 3.09 7.78 -4.47
CA LEU A 131 2.43 9.07 -4.68
C LEU A 131 1.77 9.15 -6.05
N ALA A 132 2.48 8.74 -7.12
CA ALA A 132 1.95 8.74 -8.47
C ALA A 132 0.72 7.82 -8.61
N LEU A 133 0.70 6.68 -7.90
CA LEU A 133 -0.46 5.77 -7.83
C LEU A 133 -1.67 6.35 -7.11
N SER A 134 -1.52 7.45 -6.36
CA SER A 134 -2.61 8.18 -5.72
C SER A 134 -3.05 9.42 -6.52
N MET A 135 -2.42 9.71 -7.66
CA MET A 135 -2.72 10.86 -8.51
C MET A 135 -3.44 10.42 -9.79
N ASP A 136 -4.36 11.27 -10.26
CA ASP A 136 -4.97 11.11 -11.59
C ASP A 136 -4.06 11.66 -12.71
N ASN A 137 -3.34 12.75 -12.41
CA ASN A 137 -2.37 13.41 -13.29
C ASN A 137 -1.12 13.77 -12.48
N ASN A 138 0.07 13.62 -13.04
CA ASN A 138 1.36 13.86 -12.37
C ASN A 138 2.14 15.08 -12.89
N GLU A 139 1.54 15.92 -13.75
CA GLU A 139 2.19 17.11 -14.32
C GLU A 139 2.80 18.04 -13.26
N ASP A 140 2.06 18.33 -12.19
CA ASP A 140 2.55 19.20 -11.11
C ASP A 140 3.74 18.57 -10.37
N LEU A 141 3.72 17.25 -10.15
CA LEU A 141 4.83 16.54 -9.53
C LEU A 141 6.07 16.59 -10.42
N ILE A 142 5.91 16.36 -11.73
CA ILE A 142 6.99 16.47 -12.72
C ILE A 142 7.55 17.90 -12.73
N TYR A 143 6.69 18.90 -12.68
CA TYR A 143 7.11 20.31 -12.63
C TYR A 143 7.95 20.60 -11.38
N CYS A 144 7.50 20.16 -10.20
CA CYS A 144 8.25 20.30 -8.95
C CYS A 144 9.63 19.64 -9.01
N LEU A 145 9.73 18.42 -9.55
CA LEU A 145 10.99 17.68 -9.65
C LEU A 145 12.00 18.34 -10.61
N LYS A 146 11.53 18.92 -11.72
CA LYS A 146 12.39 19.71 -12.64
C LYS A 146 12.98 20.95 -11.96
N GLY A 147 12.22 21.57 -11.04
CA GLY A 147 12.71 22.68 -10.22
C GLY A 147 13.91 22.28 -9.35
N VAL A 148 13.88 21.09 -8.74
CA VAL A 148 14.97 20.57 -7.90
C VAL A 148 16.24 20.30 -8.71
N GLU A 149 16.12 19.76 -9.93
CA GLU A 149 17.26 19.59 -10.84
C GLU A 149 17.90 20.95 -11.21
N SER A 150 17.08 21.98 -11.35
CA SER A 150 17.53 23.34 -11.65
C SER A 150 18.26 23.98 -10.46
N SER A 151 17.76 23.77 -9.24
CA SER A 151 18.39 24.29 -8.02
C SER A 151 19.71 23.60 -7.69
N THR A 152 19.84 22.29 -7.94
CA THR A 152 21.09 21.53 -7.69
C THR A 152 22.21 21.89 -8.67
N LYS A 153 21.88 22.40 -9.86
CA LYS A 153 22.87 22.97 -10.81
C LYS A 153 23.51 24.26 -10.30
N HIS A 154 22.83 25.02 -9.43
CA HIS A 154 23.32 26.29 -8.87
C HIS A 154 24.09 26.15 -7.55
N VAL A 155 24.24 24.94 -7.01
CA VAL A 155 24.99 24.67 -5.76
C VAL A 155 26.43 24.20 -6.04
N LYS A 156 26.86 24.19 -7.32
CA LYS A 156 28.21 23.78 -7.74
C LYS A 156 29.22 24.93 -7.91
N ASP A 157 28.89 26.14 -7.48
CA ASP A 157 29.80 27.31 -7.50
C ASP A 157 30.25 27.73 -6.10
#